data_AF-T1DB30-F1
#
_entry.id   AF-T1DB30-F1
#
_cell.length_a   1.000
_cell.length_b   1.000
_cell.length_c   1.000
_cell.angle_alpha   90.00
_cell.angle_beta   90.00
_cell.angle_gamma   90.00
#
_symmetry.space_group_name_H-M   'P 1'
#
loop_
_entity.id
_entity.type
_entity.pdbx_description
1 polymer ?
#
loop_
_entity_poly.entity_id
_entity_poly.type
_entity_poly.pdbx_seq_one_letter_code
_entity_poly.pdbx_strand_id
1 'polypeptide(L)' 'MTARRARTDVISDLRTCRGGCHCGRVRFECQVSAQPLVLDCDCSICRMSGFLHLIVPAARFRLLSG' A
#
# COMPACT_ATOMS: atom_id res chain seq x y z
N MET A 1 19.78 -30.54 10.76
CA MET A 1 18.94 -29.80 11.72
C MET A 1 19.49 -28.39 11.84
N THR A 2 19.00 -27.44 11.04
CA THR A 2 19.26 -26.01 11.29
C THR A 2 18.03 -25.22 10.87
N ALA A 3 17.62 -24.35 11.78
CA ALA A 3 16.31 -23.78 11.93
C ALA A 3 15.75 -23.13 10.65
N ARG A 4 14.50 -23.47 10.35
CA ARG A 4 13.61 -22.78 9.43
C ARG A 4 13.65 -21.28 9.75
N ARG A 5 14.25 -20.48 8.86
CA ARG A 5 14.26 -19.01 8.96
C ARG A 5 12.82 -18.53 9.21
N ALA A 6 12.67 -17.73 10.26
CA ALA A 6 11.42 -17.13 10.67
C ALA A 6 10.74 -16.47 9.45
N ARG A 7 9.57 -17.00 9.09
CA ARG A 7 8.60 -16.26 8.30
C ARG A 7 8.03 -15.23 9.26
N THR A 8 8.59 -14.03 9.28
CA THR A 8 8.03 -12.93 10.05
C THR A 8 6.65 -12.64 9.50
N ASP A 9 5.61 -13.02 10.24
CA ASP A 9 4.22 -12.67 9.92
C ASP A 9 4.05 -11.15 10.06
N VAL A 10 4.25 -10.40 8.97
CA VAL A 10 3.98 -8.95 8.84
C VAL A 10 2.46 -8.68 8.74
N ILE A 11 1.65 -9.36 9.56
CA ILE A 11 0.18 -9.30 9.47
C ILE A 11 -0.46 -8.60 10.69
N SER A 12 0.22 -8.50 11.83
CA SER A 12 -0.48 -8.18 13.09
C SER A 12 -0.76 -6.70 13.36
N ASP A 13 -0.42 -5.77 12.45
CA ASP A 13 -0.59 -4.33 12.70
C ASP A 13 -1.13 -3.57 11.48
N LEU A 14 -2.19 -4.13 10.88
CA LEU A 14 -2.90 -3.52 9.77
C LEU A 14 -3.90 -2.46 10.26
N ARG A 15 -3.83 -1.28 9.65
CA ARG A 15 -4.74 -0.16 9.89
C ARG A 15 -5.50 0.16 8.61
N THR A 16 -6.78 0.51 8.75
CA THR A 16 -7.57 1.00 7.62
C THR A 16 -7.25 2.47 7.37
N CYS A 17 -6.83 2.78 6.15
CA CYS A 17 -6.53 4.11 5.67
C CYS A 17 -7.57 4.51 4.60
N ARG A 18 -7.88 5.80 4.50
CA ARG A 18 -8.77 6.35 3.47
C ARG A 18 -7.97 7.18 2.48
N GLY A 19 -8.26 7.03 1.20
CA GLY A 19 -7.66 7.81 0.12
C GLY A 19 -8.70 8.21 -0.94
N GLY A 20 -8.27 9.01 -1.91
CA GLY A 20 -9.13 9.45 -3.01
C GLY A 20 -8.43 10.40 -3.99
N CYS A 21 -9.11 10.71 -5.10
CA CYS A 21 -8.62 11.75 -6.02
C CYS A 21 -8.73 13.13 -5.39
N HIS A 22 -7.91 14.07 -5.86
CA HIS A 22 -8.01 15.49 -5.52
C HIS A 22 -9.44 16.05 -5.74
N CYS A 23 -10.12 15.54 -6.76
CA CYS A 23 -11.46 15.91 -7.17
C CYS A 23 -12.58 15.40 -6.25
N GLY A 24 -12.26 14.50 -5.31
CA GLY A 24 -13.20 13.87 -4.40
C GLY A 24 -14.15 12.81 -4.99
N ARG A 25 -14.23 12.69 -6.32
CA ARG A 25 -15.06 11.68 -7.01
C ARG A 25 -14.67 10.24 -6.67
N VAL A 26 -13.37 9.96 -6.71
CA VAL A 26 -12.81 8.66 -6.33
C VAL A 26 -12.53 8.65 -4.84
N ARG A 27 -13.08 7.68 -4.11
CA ARG A 27 -12.79 7.41 -2.70
C ARG A 27 -12.55 5.92 -2.50
N PHE A 28 -11.55 5.58 -1.70
CA PHE A 28 -11.22 4.19 -1.39
C PHE A 28 -10.73 4.03 0.04
N GLU A 29 -10.77 2.79 0.51
CA GLU A 29 -10.13 2.35 1.73
C GLU A 29 -9.10 1.27 1.42
N CYS A 30 -7.99 1.26 2.16
CA CYS A 30 -7.04 0.17 2.12
C CYS A 30 -6.52 -0.20 3.51
N GLN A 31 -6.16 -1.47 3.71
CA GLN A 31 -5.51 -1.93 4.93
C GLN A 31 -4.00 -1.96 4.72
N VAL A 32 -3.27 -1.25 5.58
CA VAL A 32 -1.84 -1.00 5.45
C VAL A 32 -1.15 -1.28 6.78
N SER A 33 0.10 -1.78 6.76
CA SER A 33 0.89 -1.91 7.98
C SER A 33 1.21 -0.54 8.60
N ALA A 34 1.42 -0.49 9.90
CA ALA A 34 1.88 0.71 10.60
C ALA A 34 3.19 1.28 10.03
N GLN A 35 4.04 0.42 9.46
CA GLN A 35 5.26 0.77 8.74
C GLN A 35 5.17 0.16 7.33
N PRO A 36 4.58 0.88 6.36
CA PRO A 36 4.47 0.39 5.00
C PRO A 36 5.82 0.42 4.27
N LEU A 37 6.09 -0.63 3.49
CA LEU A 37 7.12 -0.56 2.47
C LEU A 37 6.54 0.18 1.25
N VAL A 38 7.24 1.22 0.82
CA VAL A 38 6.94 1.96 -0.40
C VAL A 38 8.00 1.68 -1.45
N LEU A 39 7.58 1.55 -2.70
CA LEU A 39 8.46 1.47 -3.84
C LEU A 39 8.67 2.87 -4.42
N ASP A 40 9.90 3.35 -4.34
CA ASP A 40 10.38 4.55 -5.02
C ASP A 40 10.96 4.13 -6.39
N CYS A 41 10.15 4.30 -7.43
CA CYS A 41 10.48 3.85 -8.78
C CYS A 41 11.23 4.95 -9.54
N ASP A 42 12.32 4.59 -10.20
CA ASP A 42 13.20 5.52 -10.92
C ASP A 42 12.84 5.73 -12.39
N CYS A 43 11.75 5.12 -12.89
CA CYS A 43 11.31 5.33 -14.25
C CYS A 43 10.96 6.81 -14.48
N SER A 44 11.10 7.28 -15.73
CA SER A 44 10.97 8.70 -16.08
C SER A 44 9.65 9.32 -15.61
N ILE A 45 8.54 8.58 -15.72
CA ILE A 45 7.22 9.05 -15.32
C ILE A 45 7.11 9.20 -13.80
N CYS A 46 7.50 8.17 -13.04
CA CYS A 46 7.40 8.18 -11.58
C CYS A 46 8.30 9.25 -10.96
N ARG A 47 9.52 9.39 -11.47
CA ARG A 47 10.46 10.43 -11.05
C ARG A 47 9.93 11.83 -11.37
N MET A 48 9.34 12.03 -12.55
CA MET A 48 8.76 13.32 -12.94
C MET A 48 7.53 13.68 -12.11
N SER A 49 6.68 12.70 -11.77
CA SER A 49 5.47 12.93 -10.96
C SER A 49 5.72 12.93 -9.45
N GLY A 50 6.89 12.45 -8.99
CA GLY A 50 7.19 12.22 -7.58
C GLY A 50 6.32 11.12 -6.95
N PHE A 51 5.97 10.08 -7.71
CA PHE A 51 4.98 9.08 -7.27
C PHE A 51 5.64 7.94 -6.49
N LEU A 52 5.20 7.74 -5.24
CA LEU A 52 5.60 6.62 -4.39
C LEU A 52 4.54 5.52 -4.44
N HIS A 53 4.94 4.31 -4.82
CA HIS A 53 4.04 3.17 -4.96
C HIS A 53 3.86 2.47 -3.61
N LEU A 54 2.64 2.54 -3.06
CA LEU A 54 2.19 1.67 -1.98
C LEU A 54 1.33 0.54 -2.55
N ILE A 55 1.90 -0.65 -2.66
CA ILE A 55 1.23 -1.82 -3.25
C ILE A 55 0.62 -2.66 -2.12
N VAL A 56 -0.68 -2.90 -2.19
CA VAL A 56 -1.41 -3.77 -1.24
C VAL A 56 -2.08 -4.93 -1.98
N PRO A 57 -2.28 -6.09 -1.34
CA PRO A 57 -3.11 -7.17 -1.89
C PRO A 57 -4.52 -6.69 -2.20
N ALA A 58 -5.15 -7.23 -3.26
CA ALA A 58 -6.51 -6.85 -3.66
C ALA A 58 -7.54 -7.01 -2.52
N ALA A 59 -7.40 -8.05 -1.69
CA ALA A 59 -8.27 -8.28 -0.53
C ALA A 59 -8.19 -7.18 0.55
N ARG A 60 -7.16 -6.33 0.50
CA ARG A 60 -6.94 -5.20 1.42
C ARG A 60 -7.31 -3.86 0.81
N PHE A 61 -7.93 -3.84 -0.37
CA PHE A 61 -8.36 -2.62 -1.05
C PHE A 61 -9.87 -2.66 -1.32
N ARG A 62 -10.54 -1.53 -1.11
CA ARG A 62 -11.95 -1.36 -1.45
C ARG A 62 -12.20 0.01 -2.04
N LEU A 63 -12.77 0.05 -3.25
CA LEU A 63 -13.31 1.27 -3.85
C LEU A 63 -14.66 1.59 -3.18
N LEU A 64 -14.84 2.84 -2.74
CA LEU A 64 -16.07 3.32 -2.10
C LEU A 64 -16.93 4.13 -3.08
N SER A 65 -16.30 4.94 -3.92
CA SER A 65 -16.97 5.76 -4.96
C SER A 65 -15.99 6.07 -6.10
N GLY A 66 -16.50 6.37 -7.30
CA GLY A 66 -15.72 6.76 -8.48
C GLY A 66 -16.59 6.91 -9.73
#